data_AF-A0A9X4KDE8-F1
#
_entry.id   AF-A0A9X4KDE8-F1
#
_cell.length_a   1.000
_cell.length_b   1.000
_cell.length_c   1.000
_cell.angle_alpha   90.00
_cell.angle_beta   90.00
_cell.angle_gamma   90.00
#
_symmetry.space_group_name_H-M   'P 1'
#
loop_
_entity.id
_entity.type
_entity.pdbx_description
1 polymer ?
#
loop_
_entity_poly.entity_id
_entity_poly.type
_entity_poly.pdbx_seq_one_letter_code
_entity_poly.pdbx_strand_id
1 'polypeptide(L)'
;MAALNVVKTRLENEGLGDFCLEMHSQKANKRQVLDELNHVLNKQPSKNRVPNEVYGQINVIREKLNTYAEKIHEIREPYEKTVFEVHGILSKLEEVPELMVDFNIAPNTELESIYRLLTDLERYRNSVYKSDFHPWEGFNDESYSLELKSKVKIFLTDLSKQIGNILKLASNIEETVGLKVNTLTDLKKTIAVLDMAIHSPMPPIAWFDKNNITQVIADAKKLSRTLLLFPG
;
A
#
# COMPACT_ATOMS: atom_id res chain seq x y z
N MET A 1 -32.38 -3.19 -38.02
CA MET A 1 -32.65 -3.86 -36.72
C MET A 1 -31.64 -4.98 -36.53
N ALA A 2 -30.59 -4.76 -35.72
CA ALA A 2 -29.60 -5.79 -35.37
C ALA A 2 -29.75 -6.22 -33.89
N ALA A 3 -30.00 -5.27 -32.98
CA ALA A 3 -30.14 -5.54 -31.55
C ALA A 3 -31.29 -6.50 -31.21
N LEU A 4 -32.48 -6.32 -31.78
CA LEU A 4 -33.63 -7.19 -31.52
C LEU A 4 -33.41 -8.63 -32.01
N ASN A 5 -32.77 -8.79 -33.18
CA ASN A 5 -32.44 -10.11 -33.71
C ASN A 5 -31.39 -10.79 -32.81
N VAL A 6 -30.40 -10.06 -32.32
CA VAL A 6 -29.39 -10.60 -31.37
C VAL A 6 -30.05 -11.01 -30.05
N VAL A 7 -31.04 -10.26 -29.56
CA VAL A 7 -31.81 -10.62 -28.37
C VAL A 7 -32.64 -11.88 -28.62
N LYS A 8 -33.35 -11.98 -29.75
CA LYS A 8 -34.11 -13.19 -30.11
C LYS A 8 -33.21 -14.41 -30.21
N THR A 9 -32.09 -14.32 -30.92
CA THR A 9 -31.15 -15.45 -31.05
C THR A 9 -30.57 -15.90 -29.71
N ARG A 10 -30.29 -14.95 -28.78
CA ARG A 10 -29.88 -15.31 -27.42
C ARG A 10 -30.99 -16.02 -26.65
N LEU A 11 -32.23 -15.55 -26.75
CA LEU A 11 -33.38 -16.20 -26.11
C LEU A 11 -33.67 -17.58 -26.72
N GLU A 12 -33.51 -17.74 -28.03
CA GLU A 12 -33.60 -19.04 -28.73
C GLU A 12 -32.52 -20.02 -28.23
N ASN A 13 -31.27 -19.58 -28.08
CA ASN A 13 -30.18 -20.41 -27.57
C ASN A 13 -30.41 -20.90 -26.13
N GLU A 14 -31.09 -20.10 -25.31
CA GLU A 14 -31.47 -20.46 -23.92
C GLU A 14 -32.80 -21.25 -23.85
N GLY A 15 -33.40 -21.61 -25.00
CA GLY A 15 -34.64 -22.38 -25.07
C GLY A 15 -35.92 -21.57 -24.80
N LEU A 16 -35.83 -20.24 -24.75
CA LEU A 16 -36.95 -19.32 -24.55
C LEU A 16 -37.53 -18.77 -25.88
N GLY A 17 -36.97 -19.16 -27.02
CA GLY A 17 -37.39 -18.71 -28.34
C GLY A 17 -38.85 -19.01 -28.66
N ASP A 18 -39.37 -20.15 -28.18
CA ASP A 18 -40.78 -20.55 -28.34
C ASP A 18 -41.77 -19.61 -27.65
N PHE A 19 -41.31 -18.78 -26.71
CA PHE A 19 -42.13 -17.79 -26.01
C PHE A 19 -41.96 -16.38 -26.59
N CYS A 20 -41.17 -16.23 -27.66
CA CYS A 20 -40.83 -14.96 -28.27
C CYS A 20 -41.50 -14.82 -29.64
N LEU A 21 -42.50 -13.94 -29.76
CA LEU A 21 -43.17 -13.61 -31.03
C LEU A 21 -42.58 -12.33 -31.65
N GLU A 22 -42.10 -12.42 -32.89
CA GLU A 22 -41.57 -11.25 -33.61
C GLU A 22 -42.68 -10.41 -34.23
N MET A 23 -43.07 -9.34 -33.53
CA MET A 23 -44.15 -8.44 -33.95
C MET A 23 -43.71 -7.27 -34.85
N HIS A 24 -42.41 -6.95 -34.89
CA HIS A 24 -41.93 -5.66 -35.42
C HIS A 24 -40.85 -5.74 -36.51
N SER A 25 -40.60 -6.89 -37.12
CA SER A 25 -39.61 -6.97 -38.20
C SER A 25 -40.24 -6.58 -39.56
N GLN A 26 -39.49 -5.90 -40.43
CA GLN A 26 -39.88 -5.67 -41.84
C GLN A 26 -40.08 -6.99 -42.63
N LYS A 27 -39.70 -8.13 -42.04
CA LYS A 27 -39.86 -9.48 -42.58
C LYS A 27 -41.02 -10.25 -41.93
N ALA A 28 -41.68 -9.73 -40.89
CA ALA A 28 -42.75 -10.42 -40.18
C ALA A 28 -44.04 -10.38 -41.01
N ASN A 29 -44.36 -11.48 -41.68
CA ASN A 29 -45.61 -11.63 -42.42
C ASN A 29 -46.71 -12.21 -41.51
N LYS A 30 -47.95 -11.76 -41.66
CA LYS A 30 -49.12 -12.21 -40.87
C LYS A 30 -49.25 -13.74 -40.80
N ARG A 31 -48.83 -14.41 -41.88
CA ARG A 31 -48.81 -15.88 -42.00
C ARG A 31 -47.73 -16.53 -41.11
N GLN A 32 -46.53 -15.95 -41.07
CA GLN A 32 -45.45 -16.45 -40.21
C GLN A 32 -45.79 -16.32 -38.73
N VAL A 33 -46.42 -15.22 -38.33
CA VAL A 33 -46.88 -15.02 -36.94
C VAL A 33 -47.94 -16.07 -36.56
N LEU A 34 -48.85 -16.41 -37.47
CA LEU A 34 -49.85 -17.46 -37.26
C LEU A 34 -49.20 -18.85 -37.19
N ASP A 35 -48.21 -19.13 -38.03
CA ASP A 35 -47.48 -20.40 -38.01
C ASP A 35 -46.66 -20.56 -36.71
N GLU A 36 -46.00 -19.50 -36.24
CA GLU A 36 -45.24 -19.46 -34.98
C GLU A 36 -46.19 -19.63 -33.78
N LEU A 37 -47.35 -18.96 -33.77
CA LEU A 37 -48.37 -19.13 -32.74
C LEU A 37 -48.94 -20.55 -32.72
N ASN A 38 -49.26 -21.11 -33.89
CA ASN A 38 -49.77 -22.48 -34.00
C ASN A 38 -48.72 -23.51 -33.56
N HIS A 39 -47.44 -23.27 -33.87
CA HIS A 39 -46.33 -24.10 -33.40
C HIS A 39 -46.25 -24.15 -31.87
N VAL A 40 -46.38 -23.00 -31.21
CA VAL A 40 -46.33 -22.89 -29.74
C VAL A 40 -47.57 -23.50 -29.08
N LEU A 41 -48.77 -23.28 -29.64
CA LEU A 41 -50.01 -23.84 -29.12
C LEU A 41 -50.07 -25.38 -29.23
N ASN A 42 -49.42 -25.96 -30.24
CA ASN A 42 -49.35 -27.41 -30.41
C ASN A 42 -48.25 -28.07 -29.58
N LYS A 43 -47.36 -27.30 -28.94
CA LYS A 43 -46.38 -27.85 -27.99
C LYS A 43 -47.11 -28.27 -26.71
N GLN A 44 -47.06 -29.56 -26.40
CA GLN A 44 -47.57 -30.05 -25.12
C GLN A 44 -46.75 -29.44 -23.98
N PRO A 45 -47.38 -28.94 -22.91
CA PRO A 45 -46.64 -28.46 -21.75
C PRO A 45 -45.78 -29.61 -21.22
N SER A 46 -44.51 -29.31 -20.97
CA SER A 46 -43.57 -30.29 -20.42
C SER A 46 -44.13 -30.86 -19.12
N LYS A 47 -44.16 -32.20 -19.01
CA LYS A 47 -44.67 -32.91 -17.82
C LYS A 47 -43.85 -32.61 -16.55
N ASN A 48 -42.67 -32.04 -16.71
CA ASN A 48 -41.81 -31.63 -15.61
C ASN A 48 -42.22 -30.23 -15.15
N ARG A 49 -43.25 -30.15 -14.30
CA ARG A 49 -43.51 -28.94 -13.54
C ARG A 49 -42.32 -28.70 -12.63
N VAL A 50 -41.62 -27.58 -12.85
CA VAL A 50 -40.57 -27.12 -11.95
C VAL A 50 -41.19 -26.95 -10.55
N PRO A 51 -40.58 -27.50 -9.48
CA PRO A 51 -41.14 -27.38 -8.13
C PRO A 51 -41.35 -25.91 -7.74
N ASN A 52 -42.45 -25.59 -7.07
CA ASN A 52 -42.75 -24.22 -6.60
C ASN A 52 -41.62 -23.62 -5.75
N GLU A 53 -40.85 -24.46 -5.07
CA GLU A 53 -39.66 -24.06 -4.30
C GLU A 53 -38.59 -23.38 -5.16
N VAL A 54 -38.37 -23.88 -6.39
CA VAL A 54 -37.41 -23.29 -7.34
C VAL A 54 -37.88 -21.92 -7.81
N TYR A 55 -39.19 -21.73 -8.02
CA TYR A 55 -39.76 -20.41 -8.34
C TYR A 55 -39.59 -19.41 -7.19
N GLY A 56 -39.76 -19.86 -5.94
CA GLY A 56 -39.50 -19.05 -4.75
C GLY A 56 -38.03 -18.59 -4.68
N GLN A 57 -37.09 -19.51 -4.93
CA GLN A 57 -35.66 -19.18 -4.96
C GLN A 57 -35.31 -18.18 -6.07
N ILE A 58 -35.87 -18.35 -7.27
CA ILE A 58 -35.65 -17.43 -8.39
C ILE A 58 -36.16 -16.02 -8.05
N ASN A 59 -37.32 -15.90 -7.41
CA ASN A 59 -37.85 -14.60 -7.00
C ASN A 59 -36.95 -13.91 -5.97
N VAL A 60 -36.46 -14.66 -4.97
CA VAL A 60 -35.51 -14.12 -3.98
C VAL A 60 -34.21 -13.64 -4.63
N ILE A 61 -33.66 -14.40 -5.59
CA ILE A 61 -32.45 -14.00 -6.31
C ILE A 61 -32.72 -12.75 -7.14
N ARG A 62 -33.85 -12.71 -7.86
CA ARG A 62 -34.26 -11.54 -8.66
C ARG A 62 -34.40 -10.31 -7.79
N GLU A 63 -35.04 -10.43 -6.63
CA GLU A 63 -35.19 -9.34 -5.67
C GLU A 63 -33.82 -8.85 -5.18
N LYS A 64 -32.93 -9.76 -4.78
CA LYS A 64 -31.54 -9.40 -4.38
C LYS A 64 -30.79 -8.65 -5.47
N LEU A 65 -30.86 -9.11 -6.72
CA LEU A 65 -30.19 -8.47 -7.86
C LEU A 65 -30.77 -7.08 -8.14
N ASN A 66 -32.09 -6.94 -8.09
CA ASN A 66 -32.76 -5.66 -8.28
C ASN A 66 -32.40 -4.69 -7.16
N THR A 67 -32.50 -5.12 -5.90
CA THR A 67 -32.11 -4.29 -4.75
C THR A 67 -30.65 -3.87 -4.83
N TYR A 68 -29.74 -4.75 -5.24
CA TYR A 68 -28.34 -4.39 -5.44
C TYR A 68 -28.19 -3.31 -6.52
N ALA A 69 -28.83 -3.49 -7.68
CA ALA A 69 -28.79 -2.53 -8.76
C ALA A 69 -29.37 -1.17 -8.33
N GLU A 70 -30.49 -1.15 -7.61
CA GLU A 70 -31.09 0.05 -7.03
C GLU A 70 -30.13 0.73 -6.05
N LYS A 71 -29.53 -0.03 -5.12
CA LYS A 71 -28.61 0.50 -4.10
C LYS A 71 -27.34 1.09 -4.70
N ILE A 72 -26.83 0.55 -5.81
CA ILE A 72 -25.66 1.10 -6.49
C ILE A 72 -25.96 2.45 -7.13
N HIS A 73 -27.17 2.64 -7.65
CA HIS A 73 -27.61 3.86 -8.35
C HIS A 73 -28.37 4.85 -7.45
N GLU A 74 -28.52 4.55 -6.16
CA GLU A 74 -29.09 5.47 -5.18
C GLU A 74 -28.12 6.63 -4.90
N ILE A 75 -28.61 7.87 -5.07
CA ILE A 75 -27.88 9.11 -4.75
C ILE A 75 -27.78 9.23 -3.24
N ARG A 76 -26.56 9.48 -2.74
CA ARG A 76 -26.28 9.57 -1.30
C ARG A 76 -25.78 10.95 -0.90
N GLU A 77 -26.43 11.52 0.10
CA GLU A 77 -25.99 12.72 0.83
C GLU A 77 -24.79 12.42 1.72
N PRO A 78 -23.89 13.40 1.99
CA PRO A 78 -23.92 14.80 1.53
C PRO A 78 -23.26 15.04 0.16
N TYR A 79 -22.84 13.99 -0.54
CA TYR A 79 -21.98 14.10 -1.73
C TYR A 79 -22.73 14.09 -3.05
N GLU A 80 -24.06 13.92 -3.02
CA GLU A 80 -24.95 13.86 -4.18
C GLU A 80 -24.44 12.90 -5.28
N LYS A 81 -23.82 11.79 -4.87
CA LYS A 81 -23.22 10.79 -5.78
C LYS A 81 -23.73 9.39 -5.51
N THR A 82 -23.81 8.62 -6.58
CA THR A 82 -24.08 7.18 -6.53
C THR A 82 -22.78 6.39 -6.36
N VAL A 83 -22.87 5.17 -5.83
CA VAL A 83 -21.70 4.28 -5.74
C VAL A 83 -21.15 3.94 -7.12
N PHE A 84 -22.04 3.81 -8.11
CA PHE A 84 -21.68 3.60 -9.51
C PHE A 84 -20.75 4.70 -10.04
N GLU A 85 -21.10 5.97 -9.82
CA GLU A 85 -20.30 7.11 -10.26
C GLU A 85 -18.95 7.17 -9.55
N VAL A 86 -18.92 6.92 -8.24
CA VAL A 86 -17.67 6.90 -7.46
C VAL A 86 -16.73 5.83 -8.00
N HIS A 87 -17.22 4.62 -8.25
CA HIS A 87 -16.42 3.55 -8.85
C HIS A 87 -15.91 3.92 -10.25
N GLY A 88 -16.74 4.56 -11.07
CA GLY A 88 -16.34 5.04 -12.40
C GLY A 88 -15.34 6.20 -12.39
N ILE A 89 -15.27 6.97 -11.30
CA ILE A 89 -14.22 7.98 -11.09
C ILE A 89 -12.92 7.28 -10.68
N LEU A 90 -13.00 6.34 -9.72
CA LEU A 90 -11.83 5.60 -9.23
C LEU A 90 -11.16 4.77 -10.33
N SER A 91 -11.94 4.17 -11.24
CA SER A 91 -11.38 3.37 -12.34
C SER A 91 -10.51 4.17 -13.32
N LYS A 92 -10.66 5.51 -13.36
CA LYS A 92 -9.81 6.38 -14.19
C LYS A 92 -8.45 6.68 -13.55
N LEU A 93 -8.27 6.33 -12.27
CA LEU A 93 -7.08 6.66 -11.48
C LEU A 93 -6.12 5.48 -11.33
N GLU A 94 -6.23 4.47 -12.19
CA GLU A 94 -5.48 3.21 -12.10
C GLU A 94 -3.95 3.39 -12.14
N GLU A 95 -3.46 4.43 -12.83
CA GLU A 95 -2.03 4.74 -12.95
C GLU A 95 -1.50 5.67 -11.83
N VAL A 96 -2.37 6.14 -10.92
CA VAL A 96 -1.98 7.07 -9.85
C VAL A 96 -1.43 6.27 -8.66
N PRO A 97 -0.24 6.59 -8.12
CA PRO A 97 0.29 5.94 -6.93
C PRO A 97 -0.68 6.08 -5.76
N GLU A 98 -1.10 4.94 -5.19
CA GLU A 98 -2.01 4.93 -4.06
C GLU A 98 -1.27 5.32 -2.78
N LEU A 99 -1.73 6.40 -2.15
CA LEU A 99 -1.19 6.88 -0.89
C LEU A 99 -2.14 6.42 0.24
N MET A 100 -1.73 5.40 0.99
CA MET A 100 -2.47 5.02 2.19
C MET A 100 -2.13 5.99 3.32
N VAL A 101 -3.12 6.78 3.71
CA VAL A 101 -3.02 7.69 4.84
C VAL A 101 -4.20 7.42 5.76
N ASP A 102 -3.91 7.29 7.06
CA ASP A 102 -4.92 7.13 8.08
C ASP A 102 -5.64 8.47 8.30
N PHE A 103 -6.71 8.70 7.54
CA PHE A 103 -7.62 9.82 7.75
C PHE A 103 -8.89 9.34 8.44
N ASN A 104 -9.27 9.99 9.54
CA ASN A 104 -10.59 9.83 10.12
C ASN A 104 -11.53 10.90 9.54
N ILE A 105 -12.24 10.55 8.47
CA ILE A 105 -13.20 11.45 7.82
C ILE A 105 -14.57 11.22 8.46
N ALA A 106 -15.16 12.25 9.05
CA ALA A 106 -16.50 12.15 9.59
C ALA A 106 -17.53 12.03 8.45
N PRO A 107 -18.65 11.31 8.62
CA PRO A 107 -19.64 11.10 7.55
C PRO A 107 -20.28 12.40 7.02
N ASN A 108 -20.19 13.47 7.80
CA ASN A 108 -20.71 14.81 7.50
C ASN A 108 -19.63 15.79 7.03
N THR A 109 -18.41 15.32 6.75
CA THR A 109 -17.34 16.20 6.27
C THR A 109 -17.66 16.70 4.87
N GLU A 110 -17.76 18.03 4.71
CA GLU A 110 -17.99 18.66 3.42
C GLU A 110 -16.83 18.39 2.45
N LEU A 111 -17.17 17.94 1.23
CA LEU A 111 -16.18 17.64 0.21
C LEU A 111 -15.34 18.86 -0.16
N GLU A 112 -15.93 20.06 -0.12
CA GLU A 112 -15.24 21.32 -0.36
C GLU A 112 -14.08 21.55 0.61
N SER A 113 -14.26 21.17 1.89
CA SER A 113 -13.22 21.28 2.90
C SER A 113 -12.04 20.35 2.59
N ILE A 114 -12.33 19.13 2.13
CA ILE A 114 -11.31 18.16 1.70
C ILE A 114 -10.55 18.69 0.48
N TYR A 115 -11.26 19.22 -0.53
CA TYR A 115 -10.61 19.81 -1.69
C TYR A 115 -9.72 21.01 -1.33
N ARG A 116 -10.16 21.87 -0.40
CA ARG A 116 -9.32 22.98 0.09
C ARG A 116 -8.04 22.47 0.74
N LEU A 117 -8.12 21.47 1.63
CA LEU A 117 -6.95 20.86 2.27
C LEU A 117 -6.00 20.22 1.26
N LEU A 118 -6.52 19.49 0.27
CA LEU A 118 -5.72 18.92 -0.81
C LEU A 118 -5.04 20.01 -1.66
N THR A 119 -5.76 21.09 -1.95
CA THR A 119 -5.20 22.25 -2.68
C THR A 119 -4.10 22.93 -1.88
N ASP A 120 -4.29 23.09 -0.57
CA ASP A 120 -3.27 23.66 0.31
C ASP A 120 -2.04 22.75 0.39
N LEU A 121 -2.22 21.42 0.54
CA LEU A 121 -1.12 20.46 0.46
C LEU A 121 -0.35 20.57 -0.86
N GLU A 122 -1.05 20.71 -1.99
CA GLU A 122 -0.41 20.89 -3.30
C GLU A 122 0.39 22.19 -3.36
N ARG A 123 -0.13 23.30 -2.81
CA ARG A 123 0.60 24.58 -2.70
C ARG A 123 1.87 24.44 -1.88
N TYR A 124 1.80 23.71 -0.77
CA TYR A 124 2.95 23.49 0.12
C TYR A 124 3.88 22.37 -0.34
N ARG A 125 3.51 21.58 -1.36
CA ARG A 125 4.32 20.47 -1.89
C ARG A 125 5.77 20.88 -2.17
N ASN A 126 5.96 21.99 -2.87
CA ASN A 126 7.31 22.47 -3.22
C ASN A 126 8.11 23.02 -2.02
N SER A 127 7.43 23.30 -0.90
CA SER A 127 8.07 23.71 0.35
C SER A 127 8.35 22.53 1.29
N VAL A 128 7.52 21.48 1.24
CA VAL A 128 7.62 20.30 2.12
C VAL A 128 8.50 19.22 1.50
N TYR A 129 8.44 19.01 0.18
CA TYR A 129 9.18 17.97 -0.56
C TYR A 129 10.45 18.49 -1.25
N LYS A 130 11.23 19.33 -0.58
CA LYS A 130 12.61 19.63 -1.02
C LYS A 130 13.59 18.82 -0.18
N SER A 131 13.80 17.54 -0.51
CA SER A 131 14.93 16.66 -0.13
C SER A 131 14.45 15.21 0.06
N ASP A 132 15.36 14.24 -0.10
CA ASP A 132 15.20 12.84 0.31
C ASP A 132 15.06 12.66 1.84
N PHE A 133 15.11 13.75 2.61
CA PHE A 133 14.98 13.79 4.06
C PHE A 133 14.29 15.10 4.48
N HIS A 134 13.09 15.01 5.05
CA HIS A 134 12.44 16.18 5.64
C HIS A 134 12.75 16.24 7.15
N PRO A 135 13.23 17.38 7.70
CA PRO A 135 13.61 17.46 9.12
C PRO A 135 12.50 17.13 10.13
N TRP A 136 11.24 17.18 9.70
CA TRP A 136 10.07 16.85 10.51
C TRP A 136 9.36 15.56 10.05
N GLU A 137 10.01 14.75 9.21
CA GLU A 137 9.48 13.44 8.82
C GLU A 137 9.21 12.60 10.08
N GLY A 138 7.96 12.16 10.26
CA GLY A 138 7.51 11.42 11.44
C GLY A 138 7.08 12.27 12.65
N PHE A 139 7.09 13.60 12.55
CA PHE A 139 6.57 14.48 13.61
C PHE A 139 5.04 14.60 13.51
N ASN A 140 4.31 14.09 14.52
CA ASN A 140 2.86 13.87 14.42
C ASN A 140 2.02 14.69 15.42
N ASP A 141 2.58 15.76 16.02
CA ASP A 141 1.81 16.60 16.95
C ASP A 141 0.82 17.50 16.18
N GLU A 142 -0.46 17.33 16.48
CA GLU A 142 -1.60 17.98 15.80
C GLU A 142 -1.73 19.49 16.12
N SER A 143 -1.05 19.99 17.17
CA SER A 143 -1.19 21.37 17.61
C SER A 143 0.15 22.05 17.94
N TYR A 144 0.37 23.21 17.35
CA TYR A 144 1.51 24.06 17.69
C TYR A 144 1.27 24.75 19.04
N SER A 145 2.19 24.56 19.99
CA SER A 145 2.21 25.29 21.26
C SER A 145 3.57 25.95 21.50
N LEU A 146 3.58 27.04 22.28
CA LEU A 146 4.80 27.72 22.72
C LEU A 146 5.70 26.79 23.55
N GLU A 147 5.10 25.84 24.27
CA GLU A 147 5.81 24.80 25.01
C GLU A 147 6.50 23.81 24.08
N LEU A 148 5.81 23.33 23.05
CA LEU A 148 6.36 22.42 22.04
C LEU A 148 7.54 23.08 21.33
N LYS A 149 7.40 24.34 20.91
CA LYS A 149 8.52 25.10 20.33
C LYS A 149 9.73 25.15 21.26
N SER A 150 9.50 25.39 22.55
CA SER A 150 10.57 25.46 23.55
C SER A 150 11.23 24.09 23.77
N LYS A 151 10.43 23.02 23.85
CA LYS A 151 10.92 21.64 23.98
C LYS A 151 11.77 21.21 22.79
N VAL A 152 11.28 21.42 21.57
CA VAL A 152 12.03 21.08 20.34
C VAL A 152 13.32 21.89 20.26
N LYS A 153 13.29 23.18 20.61
CA LYS A 153 14.50 24.00 20.63
C LYS A 153 15.54 23.45 21.60
N ILE A 154 15.14 23.13 22.84
CA ILE A 154 16.04 22.56 23.85
C ILE A 154 16.62 21.24 23.36
N PHE A 155 15.78 20.35 22.83
CA PHE A 155 16.20 19.05 22.29
C PHE A 155 17.23 19.20 21.17
N LEU A 156 16.97 20.04 20.17
CA LEU A 156 17.90 20.27 19.06
C LEU A 156 19.22 20.89 19.52
N THR A 157 19.18 21.80 20.50
CA THR A 157 20.42 22.37 21.07
C THR A 157 21.24 21.34 21.83
N ASP A 158 20.58 20.44 22.56
CA ASP A 158 21.28 19.38 23.29
C ASP A 158 21.88 18.35 22.32
N LEU A 159 21.11 17.94 21.31
CA LEU A 159 21.57 17.01 20.27
C LEU A 159 22.79 17.57 19.52
N SER A 160 22.76 18.85 19.15
CA SER A 160 23.91 19.54 18.53
C SER A 160 25.16 19.50 19.42
N LYS A 161 25.00 19.77 20.72
CA LYS A 161 26.09 19.70 21.69
C LYS A 161 26.66 18.28 21.81
N GLN A 162 25.80 17.26 21.85
CA GLN A 162 26.22 15.86 21.91
C GLN A 162 26.98 15.44 20.65
N ILE A 163 26.50 15.79 19.46
CA ILE A 163 27.22 15.55 18.19
C ILE A 163 28.60 16.22 18.23
N GLY A 164 28.68 17.46 18.69
CA GLY A 164 29.95 18.17 18.83
C GLY A 164 30.95 17.46 19.76
N ASN A 165 30.47 16.89 20.86
CA ASN A 165 31.31 16.07 21.76
C ASN A 165 31.75 14.77 21.10
N ILE A 166 30.86 14.10 20.37
CA ILE A 166 31.17 12.86 19.64
C ILE A 166 32.23 13.12 18.57
N LEU A 167 32.14 14.23 17.83
CA LEU A 167 33.15 14.59 16.83
C LEU A 167 34.53 14.83 17.45
N LYS A 168 34.60 15.47 18.63
CA LYS A 168 35.87 15.63 19.36
C LYS A 168 36.45 14.30 19.85
N LEU A 169 35.59 13.38 20.29
CA LEU A 169 36.04 12.04 20.69
C LEU A 169 36.52 11.24 19.47
N ALA A 170 35.81 11.35 18.34
CA ALA A 170 36.20 10.73 17.08
C ALA A 170 37.56 11.24 16.59
N SER A 171 37.83 12.55 16.65
CA SER A 171 39.14 13.10 16.29
C SER A 171 40.25 12.61 17.23
N ASN A 172 39.98 12.53 18.53
CA ASN A 172 40.96 12.01 19.50
C ASN A 172 41.27 10.53 19.24
N ILE A 173 40.27 9.71 18.87
CA ILE A 173 40.46 8.30 18.50
C ILE A 173 41.29 8.19 17.21
N GLU A 174 41.04 9.06 16.23
CA GLU A 174 41.81 9.09 14.99
C GLU A 174 43.29 9.47 15.25
N GLU A 175 43.56 10.45 16.11
CA GLU A 175 44.93 10.84 16.46
C GLU A 175 45.68 9.78 17.28
N THR A 176 44.99 9.09 18.19
CA THR A 176 45.64 8.12 19.10
C THR A 176 45.77 6.73 18.51
N VAL A 177 44.82 6.28 17.69
CA VAL A 177 44.75 4.89 17.18
C VAL A 177 44.82 4.83 15.65
N GLY A 178 44.68 5.97 14.95
CA GLY A 178 44.74 6.02 13.48
C GLY A 178 43.47 5.51 12.80
N LEU A 179 42.39 5.26 13.54
CA LEU A 179 41.12 4.76 13.00
C LEU A 179 40.22 5.93 12.59
N LYS A 180 39.87 5.99 11.30
CA LYS A 180 38.98 7.03 10.76
C LYS A 180 37.52 6.75 11.13
N VAL A 181 36.84 7.75 11.68
CA VAL A 181 35.43 7.64 12.08
C VAL A 181 34.60 8.71 11.38
N ASN A 182 33.93 8.33 10.29
CA ASN A 182 33.13 9.25 9.48
C ASN A 182 31.62 9.06 9.67
N THR A 183 31.19 7.91 10.19
CA THR A 183 29.77 7.59 10.42
C THR A 183 29.55 7.07 11.84
N LEU A 184 28.30 7.16 12.33
CA LEU A 184 27.92 6.61 13.64
C LEU A 184 28.13 5.08 13.70
N THR A 185 27.98 4.40 12.56
CA THR A 185 28.28 2.98 12.43
C THR A 185 29.77 2.68 12.55
N ASP A 186 30.63 3.53 11.99
CA ASP A 186 32.09 3.39 12.14
C ASP A 186 32.52 3.66 13.58
N LEU A 187 31.86 4.60 14.25
CA LEU A 187 32.10 4.87 15.67
C LEU A 187 31.76 3.65 16.55
N LYS A 188 30.64 2.97 16.28
CA LYS A 188 30.31 1.73 16.99
C LYS A 188 31.33 0.61 16.75
N LYS A 189 31.81 0.46 15.51
CA LYS A 189 32.84 -0.54 15.18
C LYS A 189 34.18 -0.24 15.85
N THR A 190 34.59 1.03 15.85
CA THR A 190 35.85 1.45 16.48
C THR A 190 35.80 1.27 17.99
N ILE A 191 34.68 1.56 18.65
CA ILE A 191 34.50 1.24 20.08
C ILE A 191 34.67 -0.27 20.33
N ALA A 192 34.09 -1.13 19.50
CA ALA A 192 34.25 -2.58 19.65
C ALA A 192 35.71 -3.05 19.46
N VAL A 193 36.45 -2.43 18.54
CA VAL A 193 37.89 -2.70 18.33
C VAL A 193 38.73 -2.23 19.53
N LEU A 194 38.44 -1.05 20.06
CA LEU A 194 39.12 -0.51 21.25
C LEU A 194 38.85 -1.38 22.49
N ASP A 195 37.61 -1.82 22.67
CA ASP A 195 37.21 -2.74 23.74
C ASP A 195 37.98 -4.08 23.64
N MET A 196 38.10 -4.63 22.43
CA MET A 196 38.91 -5.82 22.18
C MET A 196 40.41 -5.58 22.47
N ALA A 197 40.93 -4.39 22.16
CA ALA A 197 42.33 -4.05 22.38
C ALA A 197 42.67 -3.93 23.87
N ILE A 198 41.75 -3.43 24.71
CA ILE A 198 41.92 -3.36 26.18
C ILE A 198 42.06 -4.78 26.77
N HIS A 199 41.34 -5.75 26.23
CA HIS A 199 41.34 -7.13 26.70
C HIS A 199 42.37 -8.03 26.02
N SER A 200 43.14 -7.50 25.05
CA SER A 200 44.20 -8.26 24.38
C SER A 200 45.53 -8.07 25.10
N PRO A 201 46.29 -9.16 25.36
CA PRO A 201 47.65 -9.03 25.86
C PRO A 201 48.53 -8.30 24.83
N MET A 202 49.40 -7.41 25.31
CA MET A 202 50.26 -6.59 24.47
C MET A 202 51.05 -7.48 23.50
N PRO A 203 50.89 -7.30 22.16
CA PRO A 203 51.64 -8.08 21.20
C PRO A 203 53.14 -7.75 21.33
N PRO A 204 54.02 -8.76 21.26
CA PRO A 204 55.47 -8.53 21.30
C PRO A 204 55.90 -7.58 20.17
N ILE A 205 56.75 -6.60 20.48
CA ILE A 205 57.22 -5.57 19.55
C ILE A 205 57.83 -6.19 18.27
N ALA A 206 58.46 -7.37 18.40
CA ALA A 206 59.04 -8.15 17.29
C ALA A 206 58.04 -8.60 16.20
N TRP A 207 56.72 -8.45 16.41
CA TRP A 207 55.72 -8.72 15.39
C TRP A 207 55.59 -7.60 14.35
N PHE A 208 55.95 -6.37 14.72
CA PHE A 208 55.80 -5.21 13.85
C PHE A 208 56.99 -4.99 12.90
N ASP A 209 58.14 -5.64 13.17
CA ASP A 209 59.32 -5.64 12.28
C ASP A 209 59.25 -6.69 11.15
N LYS A 210 58.27 -7.61 11.22
CA LYS A 210 58.10 -8.64 10.18
C LYS A 210 57.28 -8.05 9.04
N ASN A 211 57.94 -7.75 7.90
CA ASN A 211 57.33 -7.31 6.64
C ASN A 211 56.30 -8.30 6.00
N ASN A 212 55.87 -9.34 6.73
CA ASN A 212 54.97 -10.38 6.24
C ASN A 212 53.82 -10.62 7.22
N ILE A 213 52.67 -10.03 6.89
CA ILE A 213 51.41 -10.11 7.65
C ILE A 213 51.00 -11.56 7.95
N THR A 214 51.29 -12.48 7.02
CA THR A 214 50.94 -13.91 7.14
C THR A 214 51.67 -14.60 8.30
N GLN A 215 52.91 -14.20 8.60
CA GLN A 215 53.68 -14.75 9.72
C GLN A 215 53.18 -14.19 11.06
N VAL A 216 52.80 -12.91 11.10
CA VAL A 216 52.23 -12.27 12.28
C VAL A 216 50.90 -12.94 12.67
N ILE A 217 50.05 -13.29 11.70
CA ILE A 217 48.79 -14.01 11.93
C ILE A 217 49.03 -15.41 12.52
N ALA A 218 50.08 -16.12 12.05
CA ALA A 218 50.43 -17.43 12.57
C ALA A 218 50.96 -17.35 14.02
N ASP A 219 51.81 -16.36 14.31
CA ASP A 219 52.33 -16.10 15.65
C ASP A 219 51.20 -15.67 16.61
N ALA A 220 50.23 -14.88 16.13
CA ALA A 220 49.03 -14.50 16.88
C ALA A 220 48.13 -15.69 17.26
N LYS A 221 47.88 -16.61 16.31
CA LYS A 221 47.15 -17.85 16.59
C LYS A 221 47.90 -18.78 17.56
N LYS A 222 49.23 -18.71 17.57
CA LYS A 222 50.03 -19.47 18.53
C LYS A 222 49.90 -18.86 19.92
N LEU A 223 50.02 -17.54 20.04
CA LEU A 223 49.91 -16.80 21.31
C LEU A 223 48.52 -16.94 21.95
N SER A 224 47.44 -16.89 21.16
CA SER A 224 46.07 -17.14 21.67
C SER A 224 45.87 -18.55 22.24
N ARG A 225 46.53 -19.56 21.67
CA ARG A 225 46.54 -20.93 22.20
C ARG A 225 47.36 -21.05 23.49
N THR A 226 48.44 -20.28 23.65
CA THR A 226 49.27 -20.30 24.85
C THR A 226 48.62 -19.58 26.03
N LEU A 227 47.87 -18.51 25.80
CA LEU A 227 47.13 -17.77 26.84
C LEU A 227 45.94 -18.55 27.41
N LEU A 228 45.31 -19.42 26.61
CA LEU A 228 44.28 -20.34 27.09
C LEU A 228 44.81 -21.44 28.03
N LEU A 229 46.13 -21.60 28.16
CA LEU A 229 46.78 -22.61 29.01
C LEU A 229 47.31 -22.05 30.34
N PHE A 230 47.29 -20.74 30.55
CA PHE A 230 47.67 -20.12 31.83
C PHE A 230 46.66 -19.02 32.19
N PRO A 231 45.64 -19.33 33.02
CA PRO A 231 44.81 -18.30 33.64
C PRO A 231 45.61 -17.71 34.80
N GLY A 232 46.17 -16.53 34.61
CA GLY A 232 46.64 -15.66 35.68
C GLY A 232 45.63 -14.56 35.93
#